data_AF-A0A6P4CFF5-F1
#
_entry.id   AF-A0A6P4CFF5-F1
#
_cell.length_a   1.000
_cell.length_b   1.000
_cell.length_c   1.000
_cell.angle_alpha   90.00
_cell.angle_beta   90.00
_cell.angle_gamma   90.00
#
_symmetry.space_group_name_H-M   'P 1'
#
loop_
_entity.id
_entity.type
_entity.pdbx_description
1 polymer ?
#
loop_
_entity_poly.entity_id
_entity_poly.type
_entity_poly.pdbx_seq_one_letter_code
_entity_poly.pdbx_strand_id
1 'polypeptide(L)'
;MLEGASGGSTFIIATHFSLFQAIHHSIFFHFRMKGTRMAKWLSLLVFVVLLLKAEGVDVGLTYVQSAVPKGAVCLDGSPPAYHFDKGFGAGINNWIVHFEGGGWCNNASVCLDRRDTRLGSSKKMDQTASFSGYLSNKQKFNPDFYNWNRIKVRYCDGSSFTGDVEAVDPKTNLHYRGGRIFVAVIEDLLAKGMRNAQNAILSGCSSAKNLPASCTSRLSPGLCFFPENVVSQIRTPIFFVNAAYDSWQIKNILAPGVADPHGQWRDCKLDIKKCSSAQLSVMQGFRTNFLSALSGVGSTPARGKFIDGCYAHCQMGTQETWMRADSPVLAKTTIAKAVGDWYYERRPFHEIDCTYPCNPTCHNRIFDNNRSDD
;
A
#
# COMPACT_ATOMS: atom_id res chain seq x y z
N MET A 1 4.60 -13.99 14.98
CA MET A 1 6.01 -13.55 14.94
C MET A 1 6.23 -12.18 15.58
N LEU A 2 5.40 -11.15 15.33
CA LEU A 2 5.53 -9.86 16.05
C LEU A 2 5.06 -9.92 17.52
N GLU A 3 4.03 -10.72 17.82
CA GLU A 3 3.51 -10.89 19.19
C GLU A 3 4.51 -11.46 20.22
N GLY A 4 5.60 -12.10 19.76
CA GLY A 4 6.61 -12.68 20.64
C GLY A 4 7.86 -11.82 20.86
N ALA A 5 7.99 -10.70 20.14
CA ALA A 5 9.24 -9.93 20.08
C ALA A 5 9.16 -8.53 20.71
N SER A 6 7.96 -8.03 21.03
CA SER A 6 7.77 -6.78 21.78
C SER A 6 6.94 -7.06 23.02
N GLY A 7 7.44 -6.71 24.20
CA GLY A 7 6.61 -6.61 25.42
C GLY A 7 5.61 -5.43 25.38
N GLY A 8 5.18 -5.04 24.18
CA GLY A 8 4.44 -3.81 23.87
C GLY A 8 3.39 -4.03 22.77
N SER A 9 2.50 -3.07 22.61
CA SER A 9 1.28 -3.22 21.79
C SER A 9 1.61 -3.19 20.29
N THR A 10 1.18 -4.23 19.56
CA THR A 10 1.24 -4.27 18.09
C THR A 10 -0.14 -3.91 17.52
N PHE A 11 -0.16 -3.16 16.42
CA PHE A 11 -1.37 -2.73 15.71
C PHE A 11 -1.23 -2.97 14.22
N ILE A 12 -2.34 -3.22 13.54
CA ILE A 12 -2.39 -3.36 12.08
C ILE A 12 -3.17 -2.19 11.48
N ILE A 13 -2.61 -1.52 10.47
CA ILE A 13 -3.40 -0.63 9.62
C ILE A 13 -3.46 -1.25 8.23
N ALA A 14 -4.64 -1.76 7.87
CA ALA A 14 -4.86 -2.43 6.60
C ALA A 14 -5.44 -1.45 5.58
N THR A 15 -4.77 -1.36 4.44
CA THR A 15 -5.33 -0.70 3.25
C THR A 15 -5.39 -1.73 2.13
N HIS A 16 -6.60 -2.04 1.66
CA HIS A 16 -6.94 -2.92 0.52
C HIS A 16 -7.43 -4.38 0.79
N PHE A 17 -8.56 -4.70 0.16
CA PHE A 17 -9.15 -6.03 -0.09
C PHE A 17 -9.02 -6.31 -1.61
N SER A 18 -8.68 -7.53 -2.06
CA SER A 18 -8.69 -7.85 -3.51
C SER A 18 -9.26 -9.25 -3.79
N LEU A 19 -10.21 -9.30 -4.73
CA LEU A 19 -10.59 -10.43 -5.60
C LEU A 19 -9.70 -10.38 -6.89
N PHE A 20 -9.59 -11.42 -7.72
CA PHE A 20 -8.48 -11.61 -8.69
C PHE A 20 -8.90 -11.64 -10.19
N GLN A 21 -8.14 -11.03 -11.12
CA GLN A 21 -7.68 -11.56 -12.45
C GLN A 21 -6.73 -10.58 -13.22
N ALA A 22 -5.86 -11.06 -14.13
CA ALA A 22 -4.63 -10.38 -14.62
C ALA A 22 -4.45 -10.27 -16.17
N ILE A 23 -3.55 -9.36 -16.67
CA ILE A 23 -2.50 -9.50 -17.74
C ILE A 23 -2.18 -8.23 -18.65
N HIS A 24 -0.89 -7.78 -18.65
CA HIS A 24 0.08 -7.11 -19.63
C HIS A 24 -0.23 -5.83 -20.50
N HIS A 25 0.67 -4.89 -20.96
CA HIS A 25 2.15 -4.75 -21.25
C HIS A 25 2.62 -3.22 -21.36
N SER A 26 3.93 -2.89 -21.50
CA SER A 26 4.62 -1.55 -21.29
C SER A 26 5.19 -0.78 -22.54
N ILE A 27 5.68 0.50 -22.39
CA ILE A 27 6.99 1.11 -22.87
C ILE A 27 7.09 2.68 -22.71
N PHE A 28 8.30 3.22 -22.46
CA PHE A 28 8.76 4.61 -22.12
C PHE A 28 9.12 5.54 -23.31
N PHE A 29 9.12 6.89 -23.11
CA PHE A 29 10.08 7.84 -23.74
C PHE A 29 10.32 9.16 -22.94
N HIS A 30 11.50 9.73 -23.17
CA HIS A 30 12.19 10.83 -22.45
C HIS A 30 11.98 12.20 -23.16
N PHE A 31 11.68 13.29 -22.43
CA PHE A 31 11.61 14.64 -23.03
C PHE A 31 12.74 15.57 -22.55
N ARG A 32 13.47 16.10 -23.53
CA ARG A 32 14.54 17.09 -23.38
C ARG A 32 13.99 18.47 -23.76
N MET A 33 13.91 19.42 -22.82
CA MET A 33 13.48 20.80 -23.12
C MET A 33 14.68 21.74 -23.22
N LYS A 34 14.78 22.44 -24.35
CA LYS A 34 15.73 23.55 -24.59
C LYS A 34 15.14 24.85 -24.06
N GLY A 35 15.93 25.60 -23.29
CA GLY A 35 15.48 26.81 -22.58
C GLY A 35 15.65 28.13 -23.34
N THR A 36 14.90 29.13 -22.89
CA THR A 36 15.17 30.56 -23.08
C THR A 36 15.38 31.25 -21.71
N ARG A 37 15.96 32.44 -21.69
CA ARG A 37 16.45 33.13 -20.48
C ARG A 37 15.34 33.53 -19.48
N MET A 38 14.08 33.70 -19.92
CA MET A 38 12.90 33.81 -19.03
C MET A 38 12.50 32.46 -18.40
N ALA A 39 12.70 31.35 -19.11
CA ALA A 39 12.47 30.02 -18.56
C ALA A 39 13.43 29.72 -17.41
N LYS A 40 14.62 30.33 -17.37
CA LYS A 40 15.56 30.19 -16.23
C LYS A 40 15.05 30.89 -14.96
N TRP A 41 14.45 32.07 -15.08
CA TRP A 41 13.88 32.78 -13.92
C TRP A 41 12.57 32.16 -13.44
N LEU A 42 11.69 31.72 -14.37
CA LEU A 42 10.54 30.91 -14.02
C LEU A 42 10.97 29.57 -13.40
N SER A 43 11.99 28.91 -13.94
CA SER A 43 12.53 27.68 -13.35
C SER A 43 13.11 27.94 -11.97
N LEU A 44 13.79 29.07 -11.72
CA LEU A 44 14.33 29.42 -10.41
C LEU A 44 13.21 29.71 -9.39
N LEU A 45 12.15 30.40 -9.81
CA LEU A 45 11.00 30.71 -8.98
C LEU A 45 10.16 29.46 -8.70
N VAL A 46 10.00 28.58 -9.69
CA VAL A 46 9.48 27.22 -9.53
C VAL A 46 10.39 26.40 -8.61
N PHE A 47 11.72 26.50 -8.72
CA PHE A 47 12.66 25.80 -7.83
C PHE A 47 12.56 26.31 -6.39
N VAL A 48 12.41 27.62 -6.18
CA VAL A 48 12.22 28.24 -4.86
C VAL A 48 10.85 27.87 -4.29
N VAL A 49 9.79 27.81 -5.11
CA VAL A 49 8.44 27.36 -4.69
C VAL A 49 8.41 25.84 -4.42
N LEU A 50 9.16 25.03 -5.18
CA LEU A 50 9.36 23.59 -4.94
C LEU A 50 10.21 23.35 -3.67
N LEU A 51 11.23 24.17 -3.43
CA LEU A 51 12.02 24.17 -2.19
C LEU A 51 11.17 24.61 -0.99
N LEU A 52 10.16 25.45 -1.19
CA LEU A 52 9.30 25.97 -0.12
C LEU A 52 8.31 24.95 0.46
N LYS A 53 8.12 23.75 -0.12
CA LYS A 53 7.41 22.65 0.54
C LYS A 53 7.85 21.28 0.01
N ALA A 54 9.05 20.83 0.37
CA ALA A 54 9.31 19.39 0.37
C ALA A 54 8.44 18.76 1.47
N GLU A 55 7.25 18.29 1.11
CA GLU A 55 6.31 17.60 2.04
C GLU A 55 6.85 16.23 2.48
N GLY A 56 7.76 15.66 1.70
CA GLY A 56 8.43 14.40 1.98
C GLY A 56 9.87 14.55 2.48
N VAL A 57 10.40 13.44 2.99
CA VAL A 57 11.81 13.27 3.35
C VAL A 57 12.41 12.14 2.54
N ASP A 58 13.53 12.40 1.87
CA ASP A 58 14.18 11.39 1.05
C ASP A 58 14.98 10.43 1.94
N VAL A 59 14.61 9.15 1.87
CA VAL A 59 15.21 8.06 2.65
C VAL A 59 15.97 7.15 1.70
N GLY A 60 17.16 6.70 2.11
CA GLY A 60 18.00 5.81 1.31
C GLY A 60 17.59 4.34 1.40
N LEU A 61 17.84 3.61 0.32
CA LEU A 61 17.62 2.17 0.22
C LEU A 61 18.65 1.38 1.04
N THR A 62 18.18 0.40 1.81
CA THR A 62 18.99 -0.55 2.57
C THR A 62 18.73 -1.96 2.06
N TYR A 63 19.80 -2.65 1.62
CA TYR A 63 19.74 -4.05 1.20
C TYR A 63 19.90 -4.99 2.38
N VAL A 64 19.05 -6.01 2.47
CA VAL A 64 19.13 -7.05 3.51
C VAL A 64 20.02 -8.19 3.02
N GLN A 65 21.33 -7.95 2.96
CA GLN A 65 22.29 -8.93 2.42
C GLN A 65 22.30 -10.25 3.20
N SER A 66 22.02 -10.19 4.51
CA SER A 66 21.88 -11.35 5.40
C SER A 66 20.73 -12.30 5.01
N ALA A 67 19.81 -11.85 4.14
CA ALA A 67 18.70 -12.65 3.64
C ALA A 67 19.10 -13.63 2.52
N VAL A 68 20.13 -13.31 1.73
CA VAL A 68 20.52 -14.11 0.55
C VAL A 68 20.94 -15.53 0.93
N PRO A 69 21.82 -15.74 1.94
CA PRO A 69 22.20 -17.09 2.36
C PRO A 69 21.03 -17.92 2.92
N LYS A 70 19.94 -17.27 3.33
CA LYS A 70 18.69 -17.91 3.81
C LYS A 70 17.73 -18.24 2.66
N GLY A 71 18.11 -17.97 1.41
CA GLY A 71 17.24 -18.10 0.24
C GLY A 71 16.11 -17.08 0.18
N ALA A 72 16.15 -16.02 1.00
CA ALA A 72 15.20 -14.93 0.97
C ALA A 72 15.68 -13.89 -0.06
N VAL A 73 15.20 -14.02 -1.30
CA VAL A 73 15.63 -13.22 -2.46
C VAL A 73 14.45 -12.79 -3.32
N CYS A 74 14.59 -11.67 -4.02
CA CYS A 74 13.62 -11.18 -5.02
C CYS A 74 13.50 -12.16 -6.20
N LEU A 75 12.55 -11.90 -7.12
CA LEU A 75 12.34 -12.73 -8.32
C LEU A 75 13.62 -12.99 -9.13
N ASP A 76 14.55 -12.03 -9.18
CA ASP A 76 15.83 -12.10 -9.89
C ASP A 76 17.00 -12.68 -9.06
N GLY A 77 16.75 -13.12 -7.82
CA GLY A 77 17.78 -13.60 -6.90
C GLY A 77 18.55 -12.50 -6.14
N SER A 78 18.22 -11.21 -6.33
CA SER A 78 18.81 -10.12 -5.54
C SER A 78 18.28 -10.09 -4.10
N PRO A 79 19.03 -9.51 -3.13
CA PRO A 79 18.52 -9.36 -1.76
C PRO A 79 17.26 -8.49 -1.71
N PRO A 80 16.32 -8.75 -0.78
CA PRO A 80 15.26 -7.81 -0.49
C PRO A 80 15.82 -6.51 0.09
N ALA A 81 15.03 -5.45 0.05
CA ALA A 81 15.46 -4.13 0.48
C ALA A 81 14.31 -3.34 1.12
N TYR A 82 14.66 -2.36 1.95
CA TYR A 82 13.72 -1.44 2.57
C TYR A 82 14.34 -0.05 2.69
N HIS A 83 13.51 0.97 2.86
CA HIS A 83 13.93 2.33 3.25
C HIS A 83 13.67 2.49 4.74
N PHE A 84 14.62 3.04 5.50
CA PHE A 84 14.50 3.20 6.95
C PHE A 84 14.94 4.59 7.41
N ASP A 85 13.97 5.34 7.94
CA ASP A 85 14.18 6.62 8.62
C ASP A 85 14.03 6.43 10.13
N LYS A 86 15.07 6.79 10.89
CA LYS A 86 15.15 6.50 12.32
C LYS A 86 14.21 7.40 13.12
N GLY A 87 13.62 6.81 14.16
CA GLY A 87 12.84 7.54 15.14
C GLY A 87 13.72 8.46 16.00
N PHE A 88 13.09 9.42 16.66
CA PHE A 88 13.77 10.39 17.51
C PHE A 88 12.90 10.82 18.70
N GLY A 89 13.54 11.39 19.72
CA GLY A 89 12.86 11.83 20.94
C GLY A 89 12.02 10.72 21.57
N ALA A 90 10.79 11.04 21.98
CA ALA A 90 9.86 10.09 22.59
C ALA A 90 9.43 8.93 21.66
N GLY A 91 9.63 9.05 20.34
CA GLY A 91 9.21 8.04 19.36
C GLY A 91 10.24 6.95 19.07
N ILE A 92 11.44 7.00 19.67
CA ILE A 92 12.56 6.12 19.31
C ILE A 92 12.29 4.61 19.55
N ASN A 93 11.36 4.29 20.45
CA ASN A 93 10.95 2.91 20.72
C ASN A 93 9.65 2.51 20.01
N ASN A 94 9.14 3.36 19.12
CA ASN A 94 7.92 3.06 18.36
C ASN A 94 8.25 2.87 16.88
N TRP A 95 7.57 1.95 16.22
CA TRP A 95 7.95 1.46 14.88
C TRP A 95 6.75 1.43 13.93
N ILE A 96 6.94 1.94 12.72
CA ILE A 96 6.04 1.77 11.58
C ILE A 96 6.76 0.91 10.56
N VAL A 97 6.21 -0.27 10.26
CA VAL A 97 6.68 -1.13 9.17
C VAL A 97 5.60 -1.15 8.10
N HIS A 98 5.85 -0.42 7.01
CA HIS A 98 4.95 -0.33 5.87
C HIS A 98 5.43 -1.21 4.72
N PHE A 99 4.60 -2.15 4.28
CA PHE A 99 4.86 -3.02 3.15
C PHE A 99 4.32 -2.40 1.86
N GLU A 100 5.22 -2.16 0.90
CA GLU A 100 4.85 -1.71 -0.43
C GLU A 100 3.99 -2.76 -1.15
N GLY A 101 3.02 -2.29 -1.95
CA GLY A 101 2.25 -3.13 -2.86
C GLY A 101 2.79 -3.07 -4.29
N GLY A 102 1.98 -3.56 -5.24
CA GLY A 102 2.29 -3.44 -6.67
C GLY A 102 1.70 -4.54 -7.53
N GLY A 103 0.55 -5.10 -7.15
CA GLY A 103 -0.07 -6.21 -7.86
C GLY A 103 0.69 -7.53 -7.73
N TRP A 104 0.39 -8.46 -8.63
CA TRP A 104 0.95 -9.81 -8.66
C TRP A 104 1.39 -10.19 -10.07
N CYS A 105 2.23 -11.21 -10.16
CA CYS A 105 2.40 -11.96 -11.40
C CYS A 105 1.81 -13.36 -11.22
N ASN A 106 0.95 -13.80 -12.14
CA ASN A 106 0.13 -15.00 -11.97
C ASN A 106 0.58 -16.19 -12.83
N ASN A 107 1.64 -16.02 -13.62
CA ASN A 107 2.28 -17.09 -14.36
C ASN A 107 3.76 -16.77 -14.60
N ALA A 108 4.54 -17.79 -14.97
CA ALA A 108 5.98 -17.68 -15.14
C ALA A 108 6.38 -16.60 -16.17
N SER A 109 5.62 -16.42 -17.26
CA SER A 109 5.89 -15.39 -18.28
C SER A 109 5.73 -13.98 -17.71
N VAL A 110 4.63 -13.71 -17.01
CA VAL A 110 4.38 -12.40 -16.39
C VAL A 110 5.41 -12.10 -15.31
N CYS A 111 5.78 -13.12 -14.53
CA CYS A 111 6.80 -12.97 -13.50
C CYS A 111 8.19 -12.74 -14.10
N LEU A 112 8.48 -13.33 -15.26
CA LEU A 112 9.73 -13.13 -15.98
C LEU A 112 9.86 -11.69 -16.47
N ASP A 113 8.80 -11.12 -17.06
CA ASP A 113 8.81 -9.70 -17.46
C ASP A 113 8.96 -8.77 -16.25
N ARG A 114 8.31 -9.13 -15.13
CA ARG A 114 8.37 -8.35 -13.89
C ARG A 114 9.75 -8.39 -13.22
N ARG A 115 10.48 -9.49 -13.36
CA ARG A 115 11.82 -9.72 -12.78
C ARG A 115 12.74 -8.53 -13.03
N ASP A 116 12.72 -7.99 -14.24
CA ASP A 116 13.65 -6.96 -14.68
C ASP A 116 13.18 -5.52 -14.37
N THR A 117 12.18 -5.40 -13.49
CA THR A 117 11.62 -4.13 -13.00
C THR A 117 11.91 -3.90 -11.51
N ARG A 118 11.59 -2.70 -11.01
CA ARG A 118 11.68 -2.37 -9.56
C ARG A 118 10.86 -3.30 -8.66
N LEU A 119 9.88 -4.02 -9.21
CA LEU A 119 8.97 -4.91 -8.51
C LEU A 119 9.36 -6.40 -8.60
N GLY A 120 10.52 -6.69 -9.20
CA GLY A 120 11.10 -8.04 -9.28
C GLY A 120 12.60 -8.11 -8.96
N SER A 121 13.27 -6.95 -8.91
CA SER A 121 14.70 -6.87 -8.59
C SER A 121 15.02 -5.64 -7.74
N SER A 122 15.76 -5.83 -6.64
CA SER A 122 16.24 -4.71 -5.84
C SER A 122 17.31 -3.88 -6.55
N LYS A 123 17.98 -4.45 -7.57
CA LYS A 123 18.93 -3.73 -8.44
C LYS A 123 18.26 -2.68 -9.32
N LYS A 124 16.93 -2.74 -9.44
CA LYS A 124 16.10 -1.83 -10.25
C LYS A 124 15.24 -0.90 -9.39
N MET A 125 15.37 -0.96 -8.07
CA MET A 125 14.65 -0.08 -7.15
C MET A 125 15.27 1.31 -7.12
N ASP A 126 14.42 2.32 -6.91
CA ASP A 126 14.87 3.67 -6.62
C ASP A 126 15.74 3.67 -5.37
N GLN A 127 16.93 4.27 -5.48
CA GLN A 127 17.89 4.35 -4.38
C GLN A 127 17.41 5.28 -3.25
N THR A 128 16.45 6.15 -3.56
CA THR A 128 15.77 7.00 -2.59
C THR A 128 14.26 6.85 -2.70
N ALA A 129 13.57 6.98 -1.56
CA ALA A 129 12.11 7.09 -1.52
C ALA A 129 11.72 8.31 -0.70
N SER A 130 10.80 9.12 -1.23
CA SER A 130 10.28 10.28 -0.50
C SER A 130 9.18 9.83 0.45
N PHE A 131 9.44 9.92 1.75
CA PHE A 131 8.52 9.59 2.82
C PHE A 131 7.58 10.76 3.10
N SER A 132 6.31 10.59 2.72
CA SER A 132 5.23 11.55 2.96
C SER A 132 4.04 10.85 3.63
N GLY A 133 2.88 11.51 3.69
CA GLY A 133 1.70 10.94 4.36
C GLY A 133 2.00 10.47 5.79
N TYR A 134 1.50 9.27 6.09
CA TYR A 134 1.73 8.53 7.33
C TYR A 134 3.20 8.17 7.62
N LEU A 135 4.10 8.27 6.64
CA LEU A 135 5.54 8.08 6.81
C LEU A 135 6.31 9.41 6.92
N SER A 136 5.65 10.58 6.93
CA SER A 136 6.39 11.84 7.09
C SER A 136 7.02 11.94 8.48
N ASN A 137 8.22 12.52 8.56
CA ASN A 137 8.90 12.82 9.84
C ASN A 137 8.59 14.22 10.39
N LYS A 138 7.71 14.97 9.72
CA LYS A 138 7.31 16.32 10.12
C LYS A 138 5.98 16.23 10.84
N GLN A 139 5.90 16.69 12.08
CA GLN A 139 4.67 16.67 12.88
C GLN A 139 3.48 17.32 12.17
N LYS A 140 3.72 18.38 11.39
CA LYS A 140 2.70 19.04 10.56
C LYS A 140 2.02 18.09 9.56
N PHE A 141 2.70 17.05 9.11
CA PHE A 141 2.27 16.13 8.05
C PHE A 141 2.00 14.70 8.56
N ASN A 142 2.35 14.41 9.81
CA ASN A 142 2.12 13.13 10.49
C ASN A 142 2.05 13.34 12.02
N PRO A 143 1.01 14.02 12.53
CA PRO A 143 1.02 14.61 13.87
C PRO A 143 1.30 13.63 15.01
N ASP A 144 0.82 12.39 14.84
CA ASP A 144 0.78 11.37 15.86
C ASP A 144 1.98 10.39 15.80
N PHE A 145 2.63 10.28 14.64
CA PHE A 145 3.66 9.25 14.40
C PHE A 145 4.96 9.80 13.76
N TYR A 146 5.09 11.13 13.61
CA TYR A 146 6.22 11.80 12.95
C TYR A 146 7.59 11.58 13.59
N ASN A 147 7.69 11.03 14.79
CA ASN A 147 8.96 10.80 15.48
C ASN A 147 9.27 9.30 15.70
N TRP A 148 8.44 8.41 15.15
CA TRP A 148 8.63 6.96 15.20
C TRP A 148 9.74 6.50 14.23
N ASN A 149 10.25 5.28 14.42
CA ASN A 149 11.00 4.60 13.37
C ASN A 149 10.06 4.30 12.20
N ARG A 150 10.43 4.71 10.99
CA ARG A 150 9.57 4.57 9.80
C ARG A 150 10.29 3.72 8.77
N ILE A 151 9.64 2.65 8.34
CA ILE A 151 10.21 1.69 7.41
C ILE A 151 9.25 1.49 6.25
N LYS A 152 9.77 1.54 5.02
CA LYS A 152 9.07 1.12 3.81
C LYS A 152 9.78 -0.10 3.22
N VAL A 153 9.23 -1.29 3.46
CA VAL A 153 9.70 -2.54 2.87
C VAL A 153 9.33 -2.55 1.39
N ARG A 154 10.32 -2.73 0.51
CA ARG A 154 10.11 -2.72 -0.94
C ARG A 154 9.64 -4.10 -1.41
N TYR A 155 8.70 -4.10 -2.34
CA TYR A 155 8.08 -5.32 -2.85
C TYR A 155 8.82 -5.84 -4.08
N CYS A 156 9.20 -7.12 -4.07
CA CYS A 156 9.99 -7.71 -5.16
C CYS A 156 9.75 -9.20 -5.45
N ASP A 157 8.75 -9.83 -4.80
CA ASP A 157 8.48 -11.27 -4.96
C ASP A 157 7.32 -11.57 -5.91
N GLY A 158 6.48 -10.57 -6.24
CA GLY A 158 5.33 -10.75 -7.14
C GLY A 158 4.19 -11.63 -6.57
N SER A 159 4.28 -12.03 -5.30
CA SER A 159 3.38 -12.97 -4.63
C SER A 159 2.85 -12.46 -3.28
N SER A 160 2.76 -11.14 -3.10
CA SER A 160 2.27 -10.51 -1.87
C SER A 160 3.06 -10.77 -0.59
N PHE A 161 4.31 -11.23 -0.66
CA PHE A 161 5.05 -11.77 0.48
C PHE A 161 4.49 -13.10 1.02
N THR A 162 3.86 -13.92 0.16
CA THR A 162 3.27 -15.23 0.56
C THR A 162 3.98 -16.45 0.01
N GLY A 163 4.53 -16.37 -1.21
CA GLY A 163 5.12 -17.53 -1.89
C GLY A 163 6.39 -18.01 -1.22
N ASP A 164 6.57 -19.32 -1.10
CA ASP A 164 7.82 -19.95 -0.68
C ASP A 164 8.03 -21.26 -1.43
N VAL A 165 8.59 -21.18 -2.63
CA VAL A 165 8.90 -22.34 -3.46
C VAL A 165 10.38 -22.65 -3.33
N GLU A 166 10.75 -23.84 -2.81
CA GLU A 166 12.15 -24.22 -2.62
C GLU A 166 12.94 -24.31 -3.95
N ALA A 167 12.31 -24.84 -5.00
CA ALA A 167 12.94 -24.96 -6.30
C ALA A 167 13.02 -23.59 -7.00
N VAL A 168 14.15 -23.33 -7.65
CA VAL A 168 14.25 -22.25 -8.64
C VAL A 168 13.63 -22.75 -9.93
N ASP A 169 12.84 -21.90 -10.61
CA ASP A 169 12.26 -22.29 -11.90
C ASP A 169 13.40 -22.60 -12.89
N PRO A 170 13.52 -23.84 -13.41
CA PRO A 170 14.66 -24.24 -14.24
C PRO A 170 14.64 -23.60 -15.64
N LYS A 171 13.50 -23.08 -16.09
CA LYS A 171 13.35 -22.44 -17.40
C LYS A 171 13.61 -20.94 -17.33
N THR A 172 13.10 -20.30 -16.29
CA THR A 172 13.08 -18.82 -16.18
C THR A 172 14.09 -18.28 -15.16
N ASN A 173 14.66 -19.15 -14.34
CA ASN A 173 15.51 -18.82 -13.18
C ASN A 173 14.83 -17.86 -12.19
N LEU A 174 13.52 -17.99 -12.03
CA LEU A 174 12.74 -17.18 -11.09
C LEU A 174 12.74 -17.76 -9.68
N HIS A 175 12.79 -16.87 -8.71
CA HIS A 175 12.74 -17.19 -7.27
C HIS A 175 11.43 -16.70 -6.64
N TYR A 176 10.56 -17.61 -6.20
CA TYR A 176 9.30 -17.27 -5.53
C TYR A 176 9.45 -17.36 -4.01
N ARG A 177 9.98 -16.29 -3.38
CA ARG A 177 10.43 -16.30 -1.96
C ARG A 177 9.78 -15.24 -1.08
N GLY A 178 8.60 -14.76 -1.43
CA GLY A 178 7.88 -13.72 -0.68
C GLY A 178 7.77 -13.99 0.82
N GLY A 179 7.43 -15.22 1.22
CA GLY A 179 7.34 -15.62 2.63
C GLY A 179 8.70 -15.53 3.35
N ARG A 180 9.78 -15.96 2.70
CA ARG A 180 11.14 -15.85 3.26
C ARG A 180 11.60 -14.41 3.35
N ILE A 181 11.29 -13.58 2.34
CA ILE A 181 11.58 -12.15 2.35
C ILE A 181 10.91 -11.48 3.55
N PHE A 182 9.63 -11.77 3.80
CA PHE A 182 8.91 -11.22 4.95
C PHE A 182 9.65 -11.53 6.26
N VAL A 183 9.98 -12.81 6.49
CA VAL A 183 10.67 -13.25 7.71
C VAL A 183 12.03 -12.58 7.84
N ALA A 184 12.85 -12.61 6.77
CA ALA A 184 14.20 -12.07 6.79
C ALA A 184 14.22 -10.55 7.05
N VAL A 185 13.29 -9.79 6.47
CA VAL A 185 13.17 -8.35 6.71
C VAL A 185 12.76 -8.08 8.16
N ILE A 186 11.77 -8.79 8.70
CA ILE A 186 11.35 -8.61 10.09
C ILE A 186 12.48 -8.95 11.06
N GLU A 187 13.20 -10.05 10.84
CA GLU A 187 14.37 -10.42 11.66
C GLU A 187 15.47 -9.34 11.63
N ASP A 188 15.74 -8.78 10.45
CA ASP A 188 16.73 -7.73 10.28
C ASP A 188 16.34 -6.42 11.02
N LEU A 189 15.06 -6.06 11.00
CA LEU A 189 14.52 -4.94 11.77
C LEU A 189 14.54 -5.20 13.29
N LEU A 190 14.21 -6.43 13.72
CA LEU A 190 14.32 -6.84 15.12
C LEU A 190 15.76 -6.70 15.62
N ALA A 191 16.74 -7.13 14.84
CA ALA A 191 18.16 -6.97 15.15
C ALA A 191 18.60 -5.50 15.21
N LYS A 192 17.95 -4.60 14.45
CA LYS A 192 18.22 -3.15 14.43
C LYS A 192 17.54 -2.36 15.54
N GLY A 193 16.84 -3.03 16.46
CA GLY A 193 16.27 -2.41 17.66
C GLY A 193 14.76 -2.59 17.80
N MET A 194 14.06 -3.11 16.78
CA MET A 194 12.61 -3.34 16.86
C MET A 194 12.25 -4.38 17.92
N ARG A 195 13.18 -5.26 18.32
CA ARG A 195 13.02 -6.17 19.47
C ARG A 195 12.77 -5.46 20.81
N ASN A 196 13.07 -4.17 20.91
CA ASN A 196 12.85 -3.35 22.10
C ASN A 196 11.67 -2.38 21.90
N ALA A 197 10.84 -2.59 20.87
CA ALA A 197 9.74 -1.71 20.56
C ALA A 197 8.70 -1.69 21.71
N GLN A 198 8.28 -0.49 22.09
CA GLN A 198 7.11 -0.27 22.94
C GLN A 198 5.83 -0.41 22.15
N ASN A 199 5.83 0.10 20.91
CA ASN A 199 4.70 -0.03 20.00
C ASN A 199 5.18 -0.32 18.58
N ALA A 200 4.41 -1.10 17.84
CA ALA A 200 4.66 -1.38 16.44
C ALA A 200 3.37 -1.32 15.62
N ILE A 201 3.41 -0.60 14.50
CA ILE A 201 2.34 -0.59 13.51
C ILE A 201 2.83 -1.32 12.27
N LEU A 202 2.15 -2.41 11.95
CA LEU A 202 2.29 -3.10 10.69
C LEU A 202 1.24 -2.55 9.71
N SER A 203 1.71 -1.99 8.60
CA SER A 203 0.81 -1.45 7.57
C SER A 203 1.24 -1.91 6.18
N GLY A 204 0.38 -1.71 5.20
CA GLY A 204 0.72 -1.95 3.81
C GLY A 204 -0.33 -1.36 2.89
N CYS A 205 0.02 -1.25 1.61
CA CYS A 205 -0.96 -0.98 0.58
C CYS A 205 -1.06 -2.12 -0.44
N SER A 206 -2.28 -2.34 -0.94
CA SER A 206 -2.53 -3.19 -2.10
C SER A 206 -2.12 -4.64 -1.79
N SER A 207 -1.28 -5.23 -2.64
CA SER A 207 -0.77 -6.60 -2.53
C SER A 207 0.27 -6.80 -1.42
N ALA A 208 0.03 -6.35 -0.19
CA ALA A 208 0.94 -6.54 0.93
C ALA A 208 0.31 -7.45 2.00
N LYS A 209 0.49 -8.78 1.90
CA LYS A 209 -0.10 -9.72 2.88
C LYS A 209 0.76 -10.96 3.05
N ASN A 210 1.31 -11.17 4.24
CA ASN A 210 1.69 -12.51 4.66
C ASN A 210 0.44 -13.23 5.23
N LEU A 211 0.16 -14.45 4.79
CA LEU A 211 -1.05 -15.19 5.15
C LEU A 211 -0.87 -15.93 6.48
N PRO A 212 -1.86 -15.88 7.40
CA PRO A 212 -1.74 -16.58 8.68
C PRO A 212 -1.88 -18.09 8.51
N ALA A 213 -0.98 -18.86 9.13
CA ALA A 213 -1.01 -20.32 9.14
C ALA A 213 -2.33 -20.89 9.69
N SER A 214 -2.98 -20.18 10.62
CA SER A 214 -4.29 -20.54 11.18
C SER A 214 -5.42 -20.52 10.13
N CYS A 215 -5.24 -19.78 9.04
CA CYS A 215 -6.14 -19.80 7.90
C CYS A 215 -5.71 -20.84 6.87
N THR A 216 -4.44 -20.83 6.45
CA THR A 216 -3.96 -21.70 5.35
C THR A 216 -3.94 -23.18 5.71
N SER A 217 -3.99 -23.53 7.00
CA SER A 217 -4.19 -24.91 7.47
C SER A 217 -5.63 -25.40 7.33
N ARG A 218 -6.61 -24.51 7.16
CA ARG A 218 -8.05 -24.84 7.11
C ARG A 218 -8.69 -24.55 5.77
N LEU A 219 -8.20 -23.52 5.07
CA LEU A 219 -8.69 -23.05 3.79
C LEU A 219 -7.55 -23.07 2.77
N SER A 220 -7.91 -23.12 1.49
CA SER A 220 -6.92 -22.91 0.43
C SER A 220 -6.25 -21.54 0.61
N PRO A 221 -4.95 -21.39 0.35
CA PRO A 221 -4.25 -20.11 0.55
C PRO A 221 -4.88 -18.93 -0.18
N GLY A 222 -5.45 -19.18 -1.36
CA GLY A 222 -6.23 -18.19 -2.12
C GLY A 222 -7.37 -17.58 -1.32
N LEU A 223 -8.08 -18.38 -0.53
CA LEU A 223 -9.19 -17.90 0.30
C LEU A 223 -8.71 -17.04 1.49
N CYS A 224 -7.47 -17.21 1.94
CA CYS A 224 -6.91 -16.44 3.05
C CYS A 224 -6.50 -15.02 2.65
N PHE A 225 -6.46 -14.70 1.35
CA PHE A 225 -6.31 -13.32 0.89
C PHE A 225 -7.54 -12.47 1.19
N PHE A 226 -8.69 -13.11 1.40
CA PHE A 226 -9.96 -12.49 1.71
C PHE A 226 -10.10 -12.28 3.21
N PRO A 227 -10.13 -11.01 3.68
CA PRO A 227 -10.20 -10.71 5.09
C PRO A 227 -11.43 -11.28 5.81
N GLU A 228 -12.55 -11.54 5.15
CA GLU A 228 -13.68 -12.27 5.74
C GLU A 228 -13.27 -13.64 6.32
N ASN A 229 -12.23 -14.26 5.78
CA ASN A 229 -11.72 -15.57 6.22
C ASN A 229 -10.65 -15.47 7.31
N VAL A 230 -9.99 -14.31 7.47
CA VAL A 230 -8.87 -14.13 8.42
C VAL A 230 -9.18 -13.18 9.56
N VAL A 231 -10.03 -12.17 9.36
CA VAL A 231 -10.22 -11.04 10.29
C VAL A 231 -10.81 -11.48 11.64
N SER A 232 -11.64 -12.52 11.64
CA SER A 232 -12.20 -13.09 12.87
C SER A 232 -11.13 -13.71 13.77
N GLN A 233 -9.98 -14.09 13.20
CA GLN A 233 -8.84 -14.70 13.90
C GLN A 233 -7.79 -13.66 14.31
N ILE A 234 -7.87 -12.44 13.79
CA ILE A 234 -6.94 -11.37 14.14
C ILE A 234 -7.28 -10.88 15.55
N ARG A 235 -6.36 -11.12 16.48
CA ARG A 235 -6.40 -10.62 17.86
C ARG A 235 -5.81 -9.22 17.98
N THR A 236 -4.81 -8.93 17.15
CA THR A 236 -4.16 -7.62 17.07
C THR A 236 -5.18 -6.53 16.70
N PRO A 237 -5.25 -5.39 17.41
CA PRO A 237 -6.12 -4.30 17.02
C PRO A 237 -5.84 -3.85 15.57
N ILE A 238 -6.91 -3.57 14.81
CA ILE A 238 -6.83 -3.31 13.38
C ILE A 238 -7.65 -2.08 12.96
N PHE A 239 -7.08 -1.24 12.11
CA PHE A 239 -7.78 -0.12 11.48
C PHE A 239 -7.83 -0.30 9.97
N PHE A 240 -9.02 -0.21 9.39
CA PHE A 240 -9.23 -0.29 7.95
C PHE A 240 -9.29 1.12 7.34
N VAL A 241 -8.41 1.42 6.39
CA VAL A 241 -8.53 2.60 5.53
C VAL A 241 -8.76 2.09 4.11
N ASN A 242 -9.94 2.33 3.54
CA ASN A 242 -10.27 1.83 2.20
C ASN A 242 -11.29 2.70 1.50
N ALA A 243 -11.04 3.03 0.24
CA ALA A 243 -12.04 3.56 -0.66
C ALA A 243 -13.09 2.49 -0.97
N ALA A 244 -14.37 2.81 -0.85
CA ALA A 244 -15.47 1.92 -1.24
C ALA A 244 -15.51 1.65 -2.76
N TYR A 245 -14.92 2.57 -3.54
CA TYR A 245 -14.70 2.45 -4.98
C TYR A 245 -13.21 2.42 -5.27
N ASP A 246 -12.49 1.46 -4.68
CA ASP A 246 -11.04 1.36 -4.87
C ASP A 246 -10.70 1.21 -6.36
N SER A 247 -9.98 2.20 -6.89
CA SER A 247 -9.69 2.31 -8.32
C SER A 247 -8.91 1.12 -8.89
N TRP A 248 -8.04 0.50 -8.07
CA TRP A 248 -7.32 -0.70 -8.44
C TRP A 248 -8.27 -1.89 -8.55
N GLN A 249 -9.18 -2.06 -7.58
CA GLN A 249 -10.19 -3.13 -7.62
C GLN A 249 -11.12 -2.98 -8.84
N ILE A 250 -11.58 -1.76 -9.11
CA ILE A 250 -12.46 -1.52 -10.26
C ILE A 250 -11.74 -1.87 -11.57
N LYS A 251 -10.49 -1.41 -11.72
CA LYS A 251 -9.69 -1.64 -12.93
C LYS A 251 -9.29 -3.09 -13.14
N ASN A 252 -8.93 -3.82 -12.08
CA ASN A 252 -8.33 -5.15 -12.18
C ASN A 252 -9.29 -6.30 -11.82
N ILE A 253 -10.43 -6.01 -11.19
CA ILE A 253 -11.37 -7.04 -10.72
C ILE A 253 -12.74 -6.86 -11.33
N LEU A 254 -13.34 -5.68 -11.19
CA LEU A 254 -14.72 -5.46 -11.65
C LEU A 254 -14.79 -5.40 -13.18
N ALA A 255 -13.86 -4.67 -13.80
CA ALA A 255 -13.81 -4.46 -15.24
C ALA A 255 -12.40 -4.64 -15.82
N PRO A 256 -11.74 -5.81 -15.61
CA PRO A 256 -10.46 -6.11 -16.24
C PRO A 256 -10.62 -6.16 -17.76
N GLY A 257 -9.53 -5.99 -18.51
CA GLY A 257 -9.57 -6.00 -19.99
C GLY A 257 -10.20 -7.26 -20.58
N VAL A 258 -10.01 -8.41 -19.92
CA VAL A 258 -10.62 -9.69 -20.33
C VAL A 258 -12.15 -9.72 -20.18
N ALA A 259 -12.71 -8.96 -19.24
CA ALA A 259 -14.14 -8.82 -19.02
C ALA A 259 -14.74 -7.61 -19.76
N ASP A 260 -13.88 -6.75 -20.32
CA ASP A 260 -14.24 -5.56 -21.09
C ASP A 260 -13.58 -5.57 -22.48
N PRO A 261 -13.83 -6.60 -23.33
CA PRO A 261 -13.13 -6.77 -24.61
C PRO A 261 -13.42 -5.66 -25.61
N HIS A 262 -14.53 -4.94 -25.43
CA HIS A 262 -14.93 -3.81 -26.27
C HIS A 262 -14.55 -2.44 -25.68
N GLY A 263 -13.88 -2.41 -24.53
CA GLY A 263 -13.39 -1.17 -23.91
C GLY A 263 -14.50 -0.24 -23.41
N GLN A 264 -15.69 -0.75 -23.11
CA GLN A 264 -16.83 0.03 -22.62
C GLN A 264 -16.52 0.69 -21.27
N TRP A 265 -15.69 0.05 -20.44
CA TRP A 265 -15.27 0.57 -19.14
C TRP A 265 -14.02 1.43 -19.21
N ARG A 266 -13.39 1.60 -20.38
CA ARG A 266 -12.11 2.30 -20.51
C ARG A 266 -12.16 3.71 -19.91
N ASP A 267 -13.10 4.55 -20.35
CA ASP A 267 -13.17 5.94 -19.90
C ASP A 267 -13.60 6.07 -18.44
N CYS A 268 -14.51 5.19 -17.99
CA CYS A 268 -14.96 5.08 -16.61
C CYS A 268 -13.84 4.69 -15.63
N LYS A 269 -12.95 3.76 -16.03
CA LYS A 269 -11.78 3.36 -15.23
C LYS A 269 -10.76 4.48 -15.10
N LEU A 270 -10.63 5.33 -16.12
CA LEU A 270 -9.69 6.44 -16.12
C LEU A 270 -10.19 7.62 -15.30
N ASP A 271 -11.50 7.88 -15.37
CA ASP A 271 -12.17 8.94 -14.62
C ASP A 271 -13.60 8.49 -14.29
N ILE A 272 -13.87 8.30 -13.00
CA ILE A 272 -15.19 7.85 -12.51
C ILE A 272 -16.33 8.80 -12.94
N LYS A 273 -16.03 10.07 -13.25
CA LYS A 273 -17.02 11.03 -13.76
C LYS A 273 -17.50 10.71 -15.18
N LYS A 274 -16.76 9.89 -15.92
CA LYS A 274 -17.11 9.44 -17.28
C LYS A 274 -17.90 8.14 -17.28
N CYS A 275 -18.19 7.56 -16.12
CA CYS A 275 -19.03 6.38 -16.02
C CYS A 275 -20.48 6.71 -16.39
N SER A 276 -21.13 5.84 -17.16
CA SER A 276 -22.58 5.89 -17.36
C SER A 276 -23.32 5.54 -16.07
N SER A 277 -24.61 5.88 -16.01
CA SER A 277 -25.48 5.48 -14.88
C SER A 277 -25.51 3.96 -14.66
N ALA A 278 -25.47 3.18 -15.74
CA ALA A 278 -25.41 1.72 -15.68
C ALA A 278 -24.08 1.22 -15.08
N GLN A 279 -22.95 1.81 -15.49
CA GLN A 279 -21.63 1.47 -14.92
C GLN A 279 -21.56 1.82 -13.44
N LEU A 280 -22.05 3.01 -13.06
CA LEU A 280 -22.13 3.41 -11.66
C LEU A 280 -23.01 2.46 -10.85
N SER A 281 -24.15 2.01 -11.39
CA SER A 281 -24.99 1.02 -10.72
C SER A 281 -24.25 -0.30 -10.43
N VAL A 282 -23.46 -0.78 -11.39
CA VAL A 282 -22.61 -1.98 -11.20
C VAL A 282 -21.54 -1.73 -10.13
N MET A 283 -20.87 -0.57 -10.14
CA MET A 283 -19.89 -0.19 -9.11
C MET A 283 -20.53 -0.09 -7.71
N GLN A 284 -21.76 0.41 -7.62
CA GLN A 284 -22.51 0.49 -6.37
C GLN A 284 -22.90 -0.90 -5.86
N GLY A 285 -23.23 -1.84 -6.75
CA GLY A 285 -23.38 -3.25 -6.42
C GLY A 285 -22.10 -3.86 -5.85
N PHE A 286 -20.95 -3.58 -6.49
CA PHE A 286 -19.64 -4.01 -6.01
C PHE A 286 -19.31 -3.46 -4.60
N ARG A 287 -19.61 -2.17 -4.36
CA ARG A 287 -19.52 -1.56 -3.02
C ARG A 287 -20.38 -2.29 -2.00
N THR A 288 -21.62 -2.62 -2.34
CA THR A 288 -22.53 -3.34 -1.42
C THR A 288 -21.94 -4.69 -1.00
N ASN A 289 -21.37 -5.44 -1.96
CA ASN A 289 -20.68 -6.70 -1.66
C ASN A 289 -19.47 -6.49 -0.74
N PHE A 290 -18.66 -5.46 -1.00
CA PHE A 290 -17.53 -5.09 -0.14
C PHE A 290 -17.98 -4.76 1.29
N LEU A 291 -19.03 -3.95 1.46
CA LEU A 291 -19.55 -3.60 2.78
C LEU A 291 -20.16 -4.80 3.52
N SER A 292 -20.80 -5.73 2.79
CA SER A 292 -21.28 -6.98 3.37
C SER A 292 -20.15 -7.89 3.83
N ALA A 293 -19.03 -7.95 3.10
CA ALA A 293 -17.85 -8.65 3.58
C ALA A 293 -17.25 -7.96 4.82
N LEU A 294 -17.23 -6.62 4.82
CA LEU A 294 -16.70 -5.82 5.92
C LEU A 294 -17.56 -5.91 7.20
N SER A 295 -18.85 -6.22 7.12
CA SER A 295 -19.67 -6.39 8.33
C SER A 295 -19.18 -7.54 9.23
N GLY A 296 -18.52 -8.55 8.64
CA GLY A 296 -17.88 -9.64 9.39
C GLY A 296 -16.73 -9.20 10.30
N VAL A 297 -16.19 -8.00 10.10
CA VAL A 297 -15.19 -7.39 10.99
C VAL A 297 -15.81 -6.94 12.31
N GLY A 298 -17.09 -6.59 12.35
CA GLY A 298 -17.73 -5.98 13.51
C GLY A 298 -17.20 -4.57 13.84
N SER A 299 -17.71 -3.98 14.92
CA SER A 299 -17.34 -2.63 15.38
C SER A 299 -17.00 -2.64 16.87
N THR A 300 -15.77 -3.05 17.21
CA THR A 300 -15.25 -2.99 18.59
C THR A 300 -14.28 -1.81 18.73
N PRO A 301 -13.96 -1.34 19.95
CA PRO A 301 -12.92 -0.33 20.13
C PRO A 301 -11.56 -0.71 19.52
N ALA A 302 -11.22 -2.01 19.56
CA ALA A 302 -10.00 -2.56 18.95
C ALA A 302 -10.05 -2.67 17.42
N ARG A 303 -11.19 -2.34 16.78
CA ARG A 303 -11.38 -2.45 15.32
C ARG A 303 -11.94 -1.15 14.76
N GLY A 304 -11.10 -0.33 14.14
CA GLY A 304 -11.53 0.93 13.51
C GLY A 304 -11.70 0.80 11.99
N LYS A 305 -12.51 1.67 11.38
CA LYS A 305 -12.67 1.75 9.93
C LYS A 305 -12.95 3.18 9.47
N PHE A 306 -12.26 3.58 8.41
CA PHE A 306 -12.50 4.78 7.62
C PHE A 306 -12.74 4.31 6.18
N ILE A 307 -14.00 4.28 5.76
CA ILE A 307 -14.40 3.79 4.44
C ILE A 307 -15.02 4.93 3.65
N ASP A 308 -14.25 5.62 2.83
CA ASP A 308 -14.74 6.75 2.03
C ASP A 308 -15.39 6.33 0.71
N GLY A 309 -16.26 7.18 0.16
CA GLY A 309 -16.92 6.98 -1.12
C GLY A 309 -16.09 7.44 -2.32
N CYS A 310 -14.77 7.62 -2.17
CA CYS A 310 -13.92 8.15 -3.22
C CYS A 310 -13.46 7.06 -4.19
N TYR A 311 -13.08 7.47 -5.40
CA TYR A 311 -12.36 6.66 -6.37
C TYR A 311 -10.85 6.80 -6.14
N ALA A 312 -10.30 6.04 -5.19
CA ALA A 312 -8.92 6.18 -4.75
C ALA A 312 -8.22 4.82 -4.54
N HIS A 313 -6.92 4.84 -4.26
CA HIS A 313 -6.12 3.65 -3.91
C HIS A 313 -4.88 4.09 -3.12
N CYS A 314 -4.44 3.31 -2.12
CA CYS A 314 -3.30 3.62 -1.24
C CYS A 314 -3.35 4.98 -0.48
N GLN A 315 -4.46 5.27 0.20
CA GLN A 315 -4.76 6.62 0.70
C GLN A 315 -3.92 7.12 1.90
N MET A 316 -3.05 6.29 2.48
CA MET A 316 -2.17 6.71 3.59
C MET A 316 -0.81 7.25 3.15
N GLY A 317 -0.43 6.96 1.90
CA GLY A 317 0.94 7.18 1.42
C GLY A 317 1.22 8.61 0.98
N THR A 318 0.20 9.44 0.76
CA THR A 318 0.34 10.80 0.22
C THR A 318 -0.46 11.81 1.03
N GLN A 319 -0.04 13.08 1.03
CA GLN A 319 -0.68 14.12 1.85
C GLN A 319 -2.08 14.47 1.35
N GLU A 320 -2.30 14.40 0.03
CA GLU A 320 -3.57 14.63 -0.67
C GLU A 320 -4.73 13.90 -0.03
N THR A 321 -4.50 12.66 0.42
CA THR A 321 -5.53 11.81 1.03
C THR A 321 -5.36 11.68 2.54
N TRP A 322 -4.13 11.80 3.06
CA TRP A 322 -3.86 11.58 4.48
C TRP A 322 -4.38 12.70 5.40
N MET A 323 -3.96 13.95 5.17
CA MET A 323 -4.28 15.06 6.09
C MET A 323 -4.24 16.48 5.54
N ARG A 324 -3.95 16.68 4.24
CA ARG A 324 -3.96 18.02 3.65
C ARG A 324 -5.32 18.69 3.89
N ALA A 325 -5.37 20.02 3.90
CA ALA A 325 -6.57 20.77 4.29
C ALA A 325 -7.82 20.44 3.45
N ASP A 326 -7.61 20.02 2.20
CA ASP A 326 -8.64 19.59 1.25
C ASP A 326 -8.73 18.06 1.10
N SER A 327 -8.06 17.28 1.96
CA SER A 327 -8.11 15.81 1.92
C SER A 327 -9.52 15.27 2.19
N PRO A 328 -9.83 14.02 1.78
CA PRO A 328 -11.13 13.44 2.03
C PRO A 328 -11.42 13.35 3.54
N VAL A 329 -12.64 13.69 3.91
CA VAL A 329 -13.10 13.62 5.31
C VAL A 329 -14.37 12.80 5.44
N LEU A 330 -14.46 12.07 6.55
CA LEU A 330 -15.68 11.41 7.03
C LEU A 330 -16.00 11.93 8.42
N ALA A 331 -17.26 12.26 8.67
CA ALA A 331 -17.66 12.90 9.93
C ALA A 331 -16.74 14.09 10.31
N LYS A 332 -16.39 14.93 9.32
CA LYS A 332 -15.47 16.08 9.43
C LYS A 332 -14.06 15.72 9.94
N THR A 333 -13.63 14.48 9.76
CA THR A 333 -12.36 13.94 10.25
C THR A 333 -11.54 13.42 9.08
N THR A 334 -10.25 13.80 8.99
CA THR A 334 -9.31 13.28 7.99
C THR A 334 -8.86 11.86 8.34
N ILE A 335 -8.27 11.13 7.39
CA ILE A 335 -7.71 9.80 7.64
C ILE A 335 -6.68 9.85 8.77
N ALA A 336 -5.75 10.82 8.74
CA ALA A 336 -4.72 10.94 9.77
C ALA A 336 -5.29 11.11 11.18
N LYS A 337 -6.31 11.98 11.31
CA LYS A 337 -6.96 12.22 12.59
C LYS A 337 -7.74 10.99 13.06
N ALA A 338 -8.45 10.31 12.16
CA ALA A 338 -9.20 9.11 12.48
C ALA A 338 -8.29 7.97 12.97
N VAL A 339 -7.19 7.72 12.26
CA VAL A 339 -6.19 6.71 12.65
C VAL A 339 -5.53 7.06 13.98
N GLY A 340 -5.10 8.31 14.16
CA GLY A 340 -4.46 8.77 15.39
C GLY A 340 -5.41 8.72 16.60
N ASP A 341 -6.65 9.18 16.43
CA ASP A 341 -7.65 9.17 17.49
C ASP A 341 -8.04 7.75 17.90
N TRP A 342 -8.13 6.84 16.95
CA TRP A 342 -8.35 5.42 17.24
C TRP A 342 -7.15 4.79 17.94
N TYR A 343 -5.94 5.01 17.41
CA TYR A 343 -4.71 4.40 17.92
C TYR A 343 -4.43 4.79 19.38
N TYR A 344 -4.56 6.08 19.70
CA TYR A 344 -4.37 6.60 21.06
C TYR A 344 -5.64 6.54 21.91
N GLU A 345 -6.65 5.80 21.46
CA GLU A 345 -7.93 5.61 22.17
C GLU A 345 -8.63 6.93 22.55
N ARG A 346 -8.36 8.01 21.80
CA ARG A 346 -9.01 9.32 21.99
C ARG A 346 -10.46 9.27 21.56
N ARG A 347 -10.77 8.51 20.50
CA ARG A 347 -12.13 8.29 20.01
C ARG A 347 -12.20 7.05 19.10
N PRO A 348 -13.21 6.17 19.25
CA PRO A 348 -13.47 5.14 18.25
C PRO A 348 -13.85 5.76 16.90
N PHE A 349 -13.50 5.08 15.81
CA PHE A 349 -13.82 5.55 14.47
C PHE A 349 -14.34 4.39 13.61
N HIS A 350 -15.62 4.44 13.25
CA HIS A 350 -16.33 3.36 12.54
C HIS A 350 -17.12 3.88 11.35
N GLU A 351 -16.64 4.93 10.70
CA GLU A 351 -17.39 5.65 9.67
C GLU A 351 -17.29 4.99 8.30
N ILE A 352 -18.44 4.90 7.64
CA ILE A 352 -18.60 4.48 6.24
C ILE A 352 -19.37 5.57 5.52
N ASP A 353 -18.81 6.03 4.41
CA ASP A 353 -19.38 7.10 3.60
C ASP A 353 -20.60 6.67 2.80
N CYS A 354 -21.32 7.65 2.29
CA CYS A 354 -22.44 7.45 1.39
C CYS A 354 -21.99 6.98 -0.01
N THR A 355 -22.96 6.66 -0.85
CA THR A 355 -22.74 6.20 -2.22
C THR A 355 -22.22 7.36 -3.09
N TYR A 356 -21.21 7.11 -3.92
CA TYR A 356 -20.70 8.09 -4.89
C TYR A 356 -21.85 8.65 -5.75
N PRO A 357 -21.88 9.97 -6.05
CA PRO A 357 -20.84 11.00 -5.83
C PRO A 357 -21.06 11.89 -4.59
N CYS A 358 -21.57 11.36 -3.48
CA CYS A 358 -22.04 12.21 -2.39
C CYS A 358 -20.96 13.00 -1.62
N ASN A 359 -19.71 12.53 -1.58
CA ASN A 359 -18.66 13.16 -0.79
C ASN A 359 -17.85 14.15 -1.64
N PRO A 360 -18.05 15.47 -1.46
CA PRO A 360 -17.40 16.49 -2.28
C PRO A 360 -15.92 16.67 -1.95
N THR A 361 -15.41 16.05 -0.88
CA THR A 361 -13.99 16.16 -0.46
C THR A 361 -13.08 15.13 -1.12
N CYS A 362 -13.65 14.25 -1.96
CA CYS A 362 -12.90 13.21 -2.65
C CYS A 362 -11.97 13.75 -3.73
N HIS A 363 -10.68 13.42 -3.61
CA HIS A 363 -9.70 13.49 -4.70
C HIS A 363 -9.74 12.20 -5.50
N ASN A 364 -10.72 12.09 -6.41
CA ASN A 364 -10.86 10.93 -7.28
C ASN A 364 -9.66 10.83 -8.23
N ARG A 365 -9.06 9.63 -8.34
CA ARG A 365 -7.97 9.37 -9.28
C ARG A 365 -8.44 9.64 -10.71
N ILE A 366 -7.62 10.37 -11.44
CA ILE A 366 -7.74 10.55 -12.88
C ILE A 366 -6.47 9.96 -13.48
N PHE A 367 -6.62 8.90 -14.25
CA PHE A 367 -5.51 8.26 -14.93
C PHE A 367 -5.33 8.87 -16.32
N ASP A 368 -4.08 9.15 -16.69
CA ASP A 368 -3.77 9.53 -18.07
C ASP A 368 -3.90 8.30 -18.98
N ASN A 369 -4.48 8.46 -20.17
CA ASN A 369 -4.59 7.40 -21.21
C ASN A 369 -3.26 6.69 -21.52
N ASN A 370 -2.13 7.35 -21.22
CA ASN A 370 -0.77 6.88 -21.52
C ASN A 370 -0.01 6.34 -20.28
N ARG A 371 -0.65 6.27 -19.10
CA ARG A 371 -0.03 5.77 -17.88
C ARG A 371 -0.75 4.52 -17.38
N SER A 372 -0.09 3.37 -17.53
CA SER A 372 -0.39 2.20 -16.72
C SER A 372 0.14 2.43 -15.31
N ASP A 373 -0.52 3.31 -14.54
CA ASP A 373 -0.32 3.32 -13.10
C ASP A 373 -1.06 2.09 -12.55
N ASP A 374 -0.30 1.01 -12.36
CA ASP A 374 -0.29 0.10 -11.21
C ASP A 374 0.54 -1.17 -11.52
#